data_AF-A0A5C6F1R9-F1
#
_entry.id   AF-A0A5C6F1R9-F1
#
_cell.length_a   1.000
_cell.length_b   1.000
_cell.length_c   1.000
_cell.angle_alpha   90.00
_cell.angle_beta   90.00
_cell.angle_gamma   90.00
#
_symmetry.space_group_name_H-M   'P 1'
#
loop_
_entity.id
_entity.type
_entity.pdbx_description
1 polymer ?
#
loop_
_entity_poly.entity_id
_entity_poly.type
_entity_poly.pdbx_seq_one_letter_code
_entity_poly.pdbx_strand_id
1 'polypeptide(L)'
;MSLFRFLFLGVAFAISQSSFISVVQADEPVAVDAKKRAVFQEARPDWSRSWVIVSRQSYWPLCYESLDRTQEAAELIGKNKPQELSAALEKVSAWLKLSASAANTDGEEGIIDASELVDDAVESIENKDKKFSDEQLKSLLTLACTATAKSHVLRATNFDDDTRARRWARNTNGKPAATKEEAELRKEIAKELVEKGREQYSHDTEQSYRHIVVAQAYLAAAEEMGGVKISADLMNAFEPLKPGVKAYEMANYFDDEITARATKLLAEIDAQRKVLIGKIQSGS
;
A
#
# COMPACT_ATOMS: atom_id res chain seq x y z
N MET A 1 -17.82 -38.29 69.76
CA MET A 1 -17.34 -39.45 68.97
C MET A 1 -17.04 -38.98 67.56
N SER A 2 -15.91 -39.47 67.03
CA SER A 2 -15.23 -39.13 65.78
C SER A 2 -16.07 -39.39 64.51
N LEU A 3 -15.91 -38.58 63.45
CA LEU A 3 -15.18 -38.99 62.23
C LEU A 3 -15.25 -37.94 61.10
N PHE A 4 -14.06 -37.67 60.57
CA PHE A 4 -13.72 -37.01 59.31
C PHE A 4 -14.56 -37.46 58.10
N ARG A 5 -14.79 -36.55 57.15
CA ARG A 5 -14.46 -36.78 55.73
C ARG A 5 -14.39 -35.48 54.91
N PHE A 6 -13.28 -35.35 54.20
CA PHE A 6 -12.94 -34.33 53.21
C PHE A 6 -13.96 -34.23 52.08
N LEU A 7 -14.21 -33.01 51.60
CA LEU A 7 -14.33 -32.73 50.17
C LEU A 7 -14.00 -31.26 49.89
N PHE A 8 -12.84 -31.06 49.27
CA PHE A 8 -12.45 -29.86 48.55
C PHE A 8 -13.47 -29.54 47.45
N LEU A 9 -13.89 -28.28 47.32
CA LEU A 9 -14.20 -27.68 46.01
C LEU A 9 -14.33 -26.15 46.11
N GLY A 10 -13.26 -25.48 45.69
CA GLY A 10 -13.30 -24.35 44.76
C GLY A 10 -14.01 -23.06 45.19
N VAL A 11 -13.29 -22.19 45.90
CA VAL A 11 -13.54 -20.74 45.83
C VAL A 11 -13.04 -20.27 44.46
N ALA A 12 -13.94 -20.16 43.49
CA ALA A 12 -13.64 -19.48 42.24
C ALA A 12 -13.67 -17.97 42.48
N PHE A 13 -12.50 -17.40 42.75
CA PHE A 13 -12.26 -15.98 42.59
C PHE A 13 -12.66 -15.58 41.16
N ALA A 14 -13.57 -14.63 41.03
CA ALA A 14 -13.77 -13.91 39.78
C ALA A 14 -12.48 -13.13 39.50
N ILE A 15 -11.57 -13.75 38.76
CA ILE A 15 -10.45 -13.06 38.14
C ILE A 15 -11.10 -12.17 37.08
N SER A 16 -11.18 -10.88 37.38
CA SER A 16 -11.35 -9.84 36.38
C SER A 16 -10.22 -10.01 35.36
N GLN A 17 -10.51 -10.72 34.27
CA GLN A 17 -9.72 -10.63 33.05
C GLN A 17 -9.88 -9.20 32.55
N SER A 18 -8.97 -8.36 33.05
CA SER A 18 -8.63 -7.11 32.42
C SER A 18 -8.09 -7.51 31.07
N SER A 19 -8.94 -7.47 30.04
CA SER A 19 -8.49 -7.56 28.67
C SER A 19 -7.39 -6.51 28.52
N PHE A 20 -6.16 -6.98 28.31
CA PHE A 20 -5.05 -6.13 27.96
C PHE A 20 -5.45 -5.38 26.70
N ILE A 21 -5.91 -4.14 26.87
CA ILE A 21 -5.82 -3.14 25.83
C ILE A 21 -4.33 -2.89 25.70
N SER A 22 -3.69 -3.55 24.74
CA SER A 22 -2.41 -3.09 24.24
C SER A 22 -2.68 -1.73 23.59
N VAL A 23 -2.57 -0.68 24.41
CA VAL A 23 -2.26 0.66 23.93
C VAL A 23 -0.93 0.49 23.22
N VAL A 24 -0.94 0.50 21.89
CA VAL A 24 0.27 0.42 21.08
C VAL A 24 1.17 1.57 21.52
N GLN A 25 2.24 1.19 22.21
CA GLN A 25 3.27 2.08 22.71
C GLN A 25 4.09 2.65 21.55
N ALA A 26 4.60 3.84 21.80
CA ALA A 26 5.51 4.61 20.98
C ALA A 26 6.77 3.84 20.54
N ASP A 27 7.34 4.29 19.42
CA ASP A 27 8.72 4.04 18.96
C ASP A 27 9.11 2.60 18.62
N GLU A 28 8.25 1.80 17.98
CA GLU A 28 8.78 0.63 17.27
C GLU A 28 9.48 1.05 15.97
N PRO A 29 10.77 0.69 15.77
CA PRO A 29 11.41 0.86 14.48
C PRO A 29 10.58 0.09 13.45
N VAL A 30 10.27 0.74 12.32
CA VAL A 30 9.56 0.09 11.20
C VAL A 30 10.20 -1.27 10.98
N ALA A 31 9.44 -2.34 11.21
CA ALA A 31 9.96 -3.69 11.08
C ALA A 31 10.54 -3.83 9.68
N VAL A 32 11.73 -4.40 9.55
CA VAL A 32 12.36 -4.62 8.24
C VAL A 32 12.37 -6.09 7.89
N ASP A 33 12.06 -6.44 6.65
CA ASP A 33 12.13 -7.82 6.20
C ASP A 33 13.59 -8.26 5.95
N ALA A 34 13.78 -9.52 5.57
CA ALA A 34 15.08 -10.08 5.23
C ALA A 34 15.79 -9.33 4.08
N LYS A 35 15.05 -8.53 3.30
CA LYS A 35 15.55 -7.69 2.20
C LYS A 35 15.70 -6.21 2.61
N LYS A 36 15.64 -5.90 3.91
CA LYS A 36 15.77 -4.55 4.50
C LYS A 36 14.67 -3.57 4.08
N ARG A 37 13.52 -4.06 3.63
CA ARG A 37 12.37 -3.22 3.23
C ARG A 37 11.48 -2.97 4.43
N ALA A 38 10.85 -1.80 4.46
CA ALA A 38 9.87 -1.45 5.48
C ALA A 38 8.66 -2.40 5.41
N VAL A 39 8.43 -3.17 6.49
CA VAL A 39 7.30 -4.06 6.70
C VAL A 39 6.29 -3.35 7.58
N PHE A 40 5.08 -3.21 7.06
CA PHE A 40 3.98 -2.62 7.79
C PHE A 40 3.07 -3.74 8.32
N GLN A 41 2.96 -3.84 9.64
CA GLN A 41 2.01 -4.71 10.33
C GLN A 41 1.04 -3.83 11.12
N GLU A 42 -0.27 -4.08 11.02
CA GLU A 42 -1.28 -3.41 11.84
C GLU A 42 -2.01 -4.41 12.73
N ALA A 43 -2.30 -4.00 13.97
CA ALA A 43 -3.15 -4.76 14.87
C ALA A 43 -4.56 -4.85 14.26
N ARG A 44 -5.06 -6.08 14.09
CA ARG A 44 -6.38 -6.35 13.55
C ARG A 44 -7.44 -5.73 14.49
N PRO A 45 -8.34 -4.84 14.04
CA PRO A 45 -9.38 -4.27 14.91
C PRO A 45 -10.22 -5.40 15.52
N ASP A 46 -10.77 -5.27 16.73
CA ASP A 46 -11.59 -6.31 17.38
C ASP A 46 -12.99 -6.44 16.73
N TRP A 47 -13.43 -7.67 16.38
CA TRP A 47 -14.59 -7.96 15.52
C TRP A 47 -15.85 -8.35 16.31
N SER A 48 -16.72 -7.40 16.63
CA SER A 48 -18.08 -7.73 17.10
C SER A 48 -19.21 -7.46 16.10
N ARG A 49 -18.97 -6.85 14.93
CA ARG A 49 -20.04 -6.50 13.98
C ARG A 49 -19.65 -6.58 12.49
N SER A 50 -20.26 -7.54 11.79
CA SER A 50 -20.63 -7.56 10.35
C SER A 50 -19.63 -8.06 9.29
N TRP A 51 -20.22 -8.36 8.13
CA TRP A 51 -19.84 -9.30 7.08
C TRP A 51 -18.53 -8.99 6.33
N VAL A 52 -17.94 -10.04 5.76
CA VAL A 52 -16.65 -10.06 5.07
C VAL A 52 -16.54 -8.99 3.99
N ILE A 53 -15.80 -7.93 4.31
CA ILE A 53 -14.90 -7.24 3.40
C ILE A 53 -13.52 -7.68 3.90
N VAL A 54 -12.75 -8.42 3.09
CA VAL A 54 -11.32 -8.60 3.38
C VAL A 54 -10.77 -7.19 3.46
N SER A 55 -10.43 -6.72 4.66
CA SER A 55 -10.06 -5.31 4.82
C SER A 55 -8.86 -5.04 3.90
N ARG A 56 -8.86 -3.87 3.24
CA ARG A 56 -7.74 -3.37 2.41
C ARG A 56 -6.37 -3.47 3.13
N GLN A 57 -6.36 -3.72 4.44
CA GLN A 57 -5.24 -3.86 5.36
C GLN A 57 -4.50 -5.21 5.27
N SER A 58 -5.13 -6.28 4.75
CA SER A 58 -4.46 -7.58 4.56
C SER A 58 -3.48 -7.60 3.38
N TYR A 59 -3.34 -6.47 2.68
CA TYR A 59 -2.63 -6.36 1.40
C TYR A 59 -1.20 -5.83 1.50
N TRP A 60 -0.76 -5.29 2.64
CA TRP A 60 0.58 -4.70 2.75
C TRP A 60 1.73 -5.67 2.44
N PRO A 61 1.70 -6.95 2.88
CA PRO A 61 2.67 -7.94 2.44
C PRO A 61 2.60 -8.23 0.92
N LEU A 62 1.40 -8.18 0.34
CA LEU A 62 1.20 -8.36 -1.10
C LEU A 62 1.79 -7.21 -1.92
N CYS A 63 1.94 -6.02 -1.32
CA CYS A 63 2.59 -4.89 -1.98
C CYS A 63 4.05 -5.15 -2.32
N TYR A 64 4.75 -6.08 -1.65
CA TYR A 64 6.11 -6.51 -2.03
C TYR A 64 6.15 -7.83 -2.78
N GLU A 65 5.04 -8.58 -2.83
CA GLU A 65 5.03 -9.86 -3.53
C GLU A 65 5.27 -9.68 -5.02
N SER A 66 4.66 -8.67 -5.66
CA SER A 66 4.93 -8.35 -7.07
C SER A 66 6.41 -8.02 -7.31
N LEU A 67 7.06 -7.28 -6.40
CA LEU A 67 8.49 -7.01 -6.46
C LEU A 67 9.31 -8.30 -6.38
N ASP A 68 8.97 -9.19 -5.43
CA ASP A 68 9.66 -10.47 -5.27
C ASP A 68 9.53 -11.35 -6.52
N ARG A 69 8.33 -11.42 -7.12
CA ARG A 69 8.13 -12.15 -8.38
C ARG A 69 8.89 -11.54 -9.55
N THR A 70 8.99 -10.22 -9.60
CA THR A 70 9.75 -9.51 -10.65
C THR A 70 11.25 -9.79 -10.52
N GLN A 71 11.78 -9.80 -9.29
CA GLN A 71 13.18 -10.15 -9.02
C GLN A 71 13.48 -11.63 -9.35
N GLU A 72 12.58 -12.55 -8.97
CA GLU A 72 12.72 -13.97 -9.34
C GLU A 72 12.72 -14.17 -10.87
N ALA A 73 11.87 -13.46 -11.60
CA ALA A 73 11.88 -13.48 -13.07
C ALA A 73 13.21 -12.94 -13.63
N ALA A 74 13.76 -11.87 -13.04
CA ALA A 74 15.04 -11.29 -13.45
C ALA A 74 16.20 -12.27 -13.27
N GLU A 75 16.16 -13.06 -12.20
CA GLU A 75 17.16 -14.10 -11.96
C GLU A 75 17.11 -15.25 -12.98
N LEU A 76 16.01 -15.46 -13.69
CA LEU A 76 15.87 -16.53 -14.69
C LEU A 76 16.40 -16.14 -16.07
N ILE A 77 16.61 -14.84 -16.32
CA ILE A 77 17.18 -14.33 -17.56
C ILE A 77 18.58 -14.91 -17.78
N GLY A 78 18.88 -15.38 -18.99
CA GLY A 78 20.16 -16.01 -19.34
C GLY A 78 20.39 -17.43 -18.79
N LYS A 79 19.51 -17.98 -17.94
CA LYS A 79 19.67 -19.33 -17.35
C LYS A 79 19.24 -20.49 -18.27
N ASN A 80 18.85 -20.21 -19.51
CA ASN A 80 18.40 -21.21 -20.49
C ASN A 80 17.24 -22.11 -19.98
N LYS A 81 16.31 -21.53 -19.22
CA LYS A 81 15.11 -22.18 -18.65
C LYS A 81 13.84 -21.49 -19.15
N PRO A 82 13.49 -21.62 -20.44
CA PRO A 82 12.42 -20.83 -21.05
C PRO A 82 11.03 -21.07 -20.41
N GLN A 83 10.72 -22.30 -19.97
CA GLN A 83 9.45 -22.59 -19.31
C GLN A 83 9.34 -21.94 -17.91
N GLU A 84 10.42 -21.97 -17.13
CA GLU A 84 10.43 -21.33 -15.81
C GLU A 84 10.35 -19.81 -15.95
N LEU A 85 11.07 -19.25 -16.93
CA LEU A 85 11.04 -17.81 -17.23
C LEU A 85 9.65 -17.36 -17.70
N SER A 86 9.03 -18.11 -18.62
CA SER A 86 7.66 -17.82 -19.08
C SER A 86 6.67 -17.78 -17.91
N ALA A 87 6.65 -18.84 -17.09
CA ALA A 87 5.76 -18.92 -15.92
C ALA A 87 6.04 -17.84 -14.86
N ALA A 88 7.28 -17.35 -14.75
CA ALA A 88 7.61 -16.23 -13.89
C ALA A 88 7.09 -14.90 -14.46
N LEU A 89 7.24 -14.68 -15.77
CA LEU A 89 6.73 -13.50 -16.47
C LEU A 89 5.19 -13.43 -16.47
N GLU A 90 4.49 -14.55 -16.63
CA GLU A 90 3.02 -14.61 -16.47
C GLU A 90 2.57 -14.08 -15.10
N LYS A 91 3.29 -14.44 -14.03
CA LYS A 91 3.00 -13.93 -12.67
C LYS A 91 3.24 -12.43 -12.59
N VAL A 92 4.31 -11.92 -13.22
CA VAL A 92 4.59 -10.48 -13.28
C VAL A 92 3.45 -9.74 -14.00
N SER A 93 3.01 -10.24 -15.15
CA SER A 93 1.86 -9.69 -15.89
C SER A 93 0.58 -9.68 -15.04
N ALA A 94 0.27 -10.77 -14.35
CA ALA A 94 -0.89 -10.85 -13.46
C ALA A 94 -0.83 -9.80 -12.34
N TRP A 95 0.36 -9.58 -11.74
CA TRP A 95 0.57 -8.53 -10.74
C TRP A 95 0.44 -7.12 -11.32
N LEU A 96 0.89 -6.87 -12.55
CA LEU A 96 0.70 -5.58 -13.22
C LEU A 96 -0.78 -5.29 -13.46
N LYS A 97 -1.56 -6.27 -13.91
CA LYS A 97 -3.03 -6.15 -14.07
C LYS A 97 -3.71 -5.86 -12.74
N LEU A 98 -3.29 -6.52 -11.66
CA LEU A 98 -3.78 -6.21 -10.32
C LEU A 98 -3.38 -4.80 -9.86
N SER A 99 -2.17 -4.35 -10.20
CA SER A 99 -1.68 -3.00 -9.89
C SER A 99 -2.46 -1.91 -10.63
N ALA A 100 -2.81 -2.15 -11.91
CA ALA A 100 -3.67 -1.26 -12.68
C ALA A 100 -5.07 -1.14 -12.08
N SER A 101 -5.64 -2.28 -11.67
CA SER A 101 -6.93 -2.35 -10.96
C SER A 101 -6.88 -1.64 -9.62
N ALA A 102 -5.83 -1.86 -8.82
CA ALA A 102 -5.68 -1.21 -7.52
C ALA A 102 -5.64 0.32 -7.67
N ALA A 103 -4.92 0.82 -8.67
CA ALA A 103 -4.81 2.25 -8.95
C ALA A 103 -6.10 2.88 -9.53
N ASN A 104 -7.14 2.10 -9.84
CA ASN A 104 -8.40 2.54 -10.46
C ASN A 104 -8.18 3.32 -11.76
N THR A 105 -7.25 2.86 -12.59
CA THR A 105 -6.80 3.62 -13.78
C THR A 105 -7.51 3.22 -15.06
N ASP A 106 -8.33 2.16 -15.05
CA ASP A 106 -8.99 1.58 -16.23
C ASP A 106 -8.07 1.39 -17.47
N GLY A 107 -6.75 1.37 -17.27
CA GLY A 107 -5.73 1.29 -18.31
C GLY A 107 -5.10 2.62 -18.75
N GLU A 108 -5.68 3.77 -18.41
CA GLU A 108 -5.27 5.10 -18.93
C GLU A 108 -3.88 5.55 -18.46
N GLU A 109 -3.34 4.94 -17.41
CA GLU A 109 -2.05 5.30 -16.82
C GLU A 109 -0.88 4.45 -17.32
N GLY A 110 -1.08 3.62 -18.35
CA GLY A 110 -0.05 2.81 -19.03
C GLY A 110 0.58 1.70 -18.17
N ILE A 111 -0.11 1.26 -17.12
CA ILE A 111 0.24 0.06 -16.34
C ILE A 111 -0.20 -1.21 -17.10
N ILE A 112 -1.33 -1.14 -17.81
CA ILE A 112 -1.82 -2.24 -18.66
C ILE A 112 -0.87 -2.46 -19.84
N ASP A 113 -0.42 -1.40 -20.51
CA ASP A 113 0.56 -1.48 -21.60
C ASP A 113 1.83 -2.23 -21.19
N ALA A 114 2.31 -2.03 -19.96
CA ALA A 114 3.45 -2.77 -19.44
C ALA A 114 3.14 -4.27 -19.26
N SER A 115 1.91 -4.61 -18.84
CA SER A 115 1.48 -6.01 -18.74
C SER A 115 1.36 -6.68 -20.11
N GLU A 116 0.88 -5.96 -21.12
CA GLU A 116 0.76 -6.45 -22.50
C GLU A 116 2.14 -6.75 -23.09
N LEU A 117 3.13 -5.86 -22.88
CA LEU A 117 4.52 -6.14 -23.28
C LEU A 117 5.13 -7.36 -22.57
N VAL A 118 4.70 -7.66 -21.33
CA VAL A 118 5.10 -8.88 -20.62
C VAL A 118 4.43 -10.11 -21.21
N ASP A 119 3.15 -10.02 -21.56
CA ASP A 119 2.42 -11.10 -22.23
C ASP A 119 3.03 -11.40 -23.62
N ASP A 120 3.42 -10.38 -24.38
CA ASP A 120 4.12 -10.55 -25.67
C ASP A 120 5.46 -11.30 -25.51
N ALA A 121 6.20 -11.01 -24.43
CA ALA A 121 7.46 -11.70 -24.12
C ALA A 121 7.23 -13.17 -23.72
N VAL A 122 6.17 -13.45 -22.95
CA VAL A 122 5.72 -14.81 -22.64
C VAL A 122 5.43 -15.58 -23.93
N GLU A 123 4.58 -15.04 -24.81
CA GLU A 123 4.20 -15.67 -26.06
C GLU A 123 5.41 -15.92 -26.97
N SER A 124 6.33 -14.96 -27.09
CA SER A 124 7.56 -15.09 -27.88
C SER A 124 8.45 -16.24 -27.36
N ILE A 125 8.61 -16.36 -26.04
CA ILE A 125 9.42 -17.43 -25.42
C ILE A 125 8.79 -18.81 -25.68
N GLU A 126 7.47 -18.93 -25.57
CA GLU A 126 6.75 -20.19 -25.74
C GLU A 126 6.71 -20.65 -27.21
N ASN A 127 6.44 -19.72 -28.12
CA ASN A 127 6.36 -19.98 -29.56
C ASN A 127 7.73 -20.10 -30.23
N LYS A 128 8.82 -19.75 -29.54
CA LYS A 128 10.19 -19.71 -30.06
C LYS A 128 10.37 -18.78 -31.26
N ASP A 129 9.45 -17.83 -31.44
CA ASP A 129 9.46 -16.85 -32.51
C ASP A 129 10.17 -15.57 -32.03
N LYS A 130 11.29 -15.25 -32.68
CA LYS A 130 12.20 -14.10 -32.46
C LYS A 130 12.22 -13.50 -31.04
N LYS A 131 13.29 -13.88 -30.33
CA LYS A 131 13.68 -13.55 -28.95
C LYS A 131 13.63 -12.05 -28.61
N PHE A 132 12.86 -11.71 -27.58
CA PHE A 132 13.34 -10.72 -26.62
C PHE A 132 14.75 -11.13 -26.17
N SER A 133 15.73 -10.25 -26.39
CA SER A 133 17.07 -10.41 -25.82
C SER A 133 17.02 -10.36 -24.29
N ASP A 134 18.05 -10.88 -23.63
CA ASP A 134 18.18 -10.79 -22.18
C ASP A 134 18.14 -9.31 -21.71
N GLU A 135 18.69 -8.39 -22.49
CA GLU A 135 18.66 -6.94 -22.26
C GLU A 135 17.25 -6.35 -22.40
N GLN A 136 16.47 -6.80 -23.39
CA GLN A 136 15.07 -6.40 -23.53
C GLN A 136 14.22 -6.95 -22.39
N LEU A 137 14.44 -8.20 -21.97
CA LEU A 137 13.76 -8.79 -20.81
C LEU A 137 14.10 -8.05 -19.51
N LYS A 138 15.37 -7.66 -19.30
CA LYS A 138 15.76 -6.82 -18.16
C LYS A 138 15.07 -5.45 -18.19
N SER A 139 15.03 -4.81 -19.36
CA SER A 139 14.34 -3.53 -19.54
C SER A 139 12.83 -3.66 -19.28
N LEU A 140 12.23 -4.79 -19.66
CA LEU A 140 10.83 -5.10 -19.42
C LEU A 140 10.51 -5.33 -17.94
N LEU A 141 11.39 -6.03 -17.20
CA LEU A 141 11.22 -6.18 -15.75
C LEU A 141 11.46 -4.86 -15.00
N THR A 142 12.37 -4.03 -15.49
CA THR A 142 12.55 -2.66 -15.00
C THR A 142 11.27 -1.84 -15.24
N LEU A 143 10.67 -1.98 -16.42
CA LEU A 143 9.38 -1.36 -16.75
C LEU A 143 8.28 -1.85 -15.81
N ALA A 144 8.21 -3.15 -15.53
CA ALA A 144 7.26 -3.70 -14.57
C ALA A 144 7.42 -3.08 -13.17
N CYS A 145 8.65 -2.97 -12.65
CA CYS A 145 8.90 -2.28 -11.39
C CYS A 145 8.44 -0.81 -11.42
N THR A 146 8.75 -0.06 -12.49
CA THR A 146 8.32 1.35 -12.61
C THR A 146 6.81 1.50 -12.72
N ALA A 147 6.11 0.59 -13.40
CA ALA A 147 4.66 0.59 -13.53
C ALA A 147 3.96 0.26 -12.20
N THR A 148 4.47 -0.72 -11.45
CA THR A 148 3.97 -1.03 -10.09
C THR A 148 4.26 0.12 -9.12
N ALA A 149 5.42 0.77 -9.22
CA ALA A 149 5.70 1.99 -8.47
C ALA A 149 4.66 3.08 -8.79
N LYS A 150 4.32 3.28 -10.07
CA LYS A 150 3.28 4.23 -10.49
C LYS A 150 1.95 3.95 -9.81
N SER A 151 1.52 2.69 -9.78
CA SER A 151 0.29 2.27 -9.09
C SER A 151 0.29 2.74 -7.63
N HIS A 152 1.38 2.50 -6.90
CA HIS A 152 1.51 2.95 -5.51
C HIS A 152 1.49 4.47 -5.36
N VAL A 153 2.14 5.22 -6.25
CA VAL A 153 2.11 6.69 -6.19
C VAL A 153 0.70 7.23 -6.45
N LEU A 154 -0.03 6.68 -7.43
CA LEU A 154 -1.43 7.04 -7.70
C LEU A 154 -2.34 6.72 -6.50
N ARG A 155 -2.09 5.60 -5.80
CA ARG A 155 -2.79 5.25 -4.56
C ARG A 155 -2.49 6.22 -3.42
N ALA A 156 -1.26 6.74 -3.34
CA ALA A 156 -0.88 7.70 -2.31
C ALA A 156 -1.62 9.04 -2.45
N THR A 157 -2.05 9.40 -3.67
CA THR A 157 -2.79 10.65 -3.94
C THR A 157 -4.29 10.47 -4.04
N ASN A 158 -4.77 9.26 -4.38
CA ASN A 158 -6.20 8.95 -4.46
C ASN A 158 -6.77 8.61 -3.09
N PHE A 159 -7.19 9.63 -2.36
CA PHE A 159 -8.13 9.45 -1.25
C PHE A 159 -9.54 9.27 -1.78
N ASP A 160 -10.36 8.48 -1.09
CA ASP A 160 -11.81 8.39 -1.31
C ASP A 160 -12.47 9.74 -0.90
N ASP A 161 -12.15 10.81 -1.63
CA ASP A 161 -12.50 12.20 -1.33
C ASP A 161 -14.00 12.44 -1.48
N ASP A 162 -14.62 11.72 -2.42
CA ASP A 162 -15.99 11.99 -2.84
C ASP A 162 -17.06 11.50 -1.85
N THR A 163 -16.71 10.55 -0.97
CA THR A 163 -17.61 10.09 0.10
C THR A 163 -17.41 10.82 1.42
N ARG A 164 -16.24 11.45 1.66
CA ARG A 164 -15.97 12.20 2.89
C ARG A 164 -16.56 13.60 2.84
N ALA A 165 -16.17 14.46 1.92
CA ALA A 165 -16.63 15.85 1.90
C ALA A 165 -18.18 15.94 1.96
N ARG A 166 -18.87 15.02 1.27
CA ARG A 166 -20.33 14.92 1.26
C ARG A 166 -20.95 14.41 2.58
N ARG A 167 -20.23 13.57 3.35
CA ARG A 167 -20.70 13.06 4.66
C ARG A 167 -20.57 14.11 5.76
N TRP A 168 -19.52 14.92 5.73
CA TRP A 168 -19.32 16.02 6.68
C TRP A 168 -20.28 17.20 6.46
N ALA A 169 -20.55 17.56 5.20
CA ALA A 169 -21.40 18.69 4.86
C ALA A 169 -22.91 18.45 5.04
N ARG A 170 -23.37 17.18 5.05
CA ARG A 170 -24.83 16.87 5.06
C ARG A 170 -25.50 16.87 6.44
N ASN A 171 -24.76 17.04 7.54
CA ASN A 171 -25.33 16.91 8.89
C ASN A 171 -25.63 18.25 9.59
N THR A 172 -25.48 19.39 8.91
CA THR A 172 -25.70 20.72 9.52
C THR A 172 -27.10 21.30 9.31
N ASN A 173 -27.98 20.65 8.54
CA ASN A 173 -29.38 21.07 8.34
C ASN A 173 -30.38 20.37 9.28
N GLY A 174 -29.96 20.03 10.50
CA GLY A 174 -30.85 19.48 11.53
C GLY A 174 -31.76 20.56 12.14
N LYS A 175 -33.03 20.22 12.43
CA LYS A 175 -33.97 21.08 13.17
C LYS A 175 -33.30 21.65 14.43
N PRO A 176 -33.57 22.90 14.86
CA PRO A 176 -33.01 23.45 16.10
C PRO A 176 -33.32 22.53 17.30
N ALA A 177 -32.38 22.43 18.24
CA ALA A 177 -32.56 21.61 19.45
C ALA A 177 -33.74 22.13 20.27
N ALA A 178 -34.63 21.23 20.69
CA ALA A 178 -35.84 21.57 21.43
C ALA A 178 -35.56 21.76 22.93
N THR A 179 -34.49 21.17 23.46
CA THR A 179 -34.10 21.27 24.87
C THR A 179 -32.61 21.55 25.05
N LYS A 180 -32.23 22.03 26.25
CA LYS A 180 -30.82 22.24 26.63
C LYS A 180 -30.04 20.90 26.65
N GLU A 181 -30.68 19.82 27.08
CA GLU A 181 -30.11 18.47 27.07
C GLU A 181 -29.84 17.98 25.64
N GLU A 182 -30.76 18.24 24.70
CA GLU A 182 -30.55 17.91 23.28
C GLU A 182 -29.42 18.76 22.67
N ALA A 183 -29.27 20.02 23.09
CA ALA A 183 -28.18 20.88 22.64
C ALA A 183 -26.81 20.39 23.14
N GLU A 184 -26.69 19.95 24.40
CA GLU A 184 -25.43 19.38 24.92
C GLU A 184 -25.11 18.02 24.27
N LEU A 185 -26.10 17.13 24.10
CA LEU A 185 -25.90 15.86 23.39
C LEU A 185 -25.42 16.07 21.95
N ARG A 186 -25.97 17.06 21.24
CA ARG A 186 -25.50 17.41 19.88
C ARG A 186 -24.06 17.94 19.87
N LYS A 187 -23.64 18.68 20.89
CA LYS A 187 -22.24 19.13 21.02
C LYS A 187 -21.30 17.95 21.27
N GLU A 188 -21.69 17.00 22.11
CA GLU A 188 -20.92 15.78 22.37
C GLU A 188 -20.77 14.93 21.10
N ILE A 189 -21.86 14.69 20.38
CA ILE A 189 -21.84 13.98 19.09
C ILE A 189 -20.97 14.72 18.07
N ALA A 190 -21.09 16.05 17.97
CA ALA A 190 -20.28 16.84 17.05
C ALA A 190 -18.78 16.73 17.39
N LYS A 191 -18.43 16.75 18.68
CA LYS A 191 -17.05 16.56 19.14
C LYS A 191 -16.52 15.17 18.76
N GLU A 192 -17.29 14.12 19.02
CA GLU A 192 -16.94 12.74 18.67
C GLU A 192 -16.75 12.56 17.15
N LEU A 193 -17.61 13.18 16.34
CA LEU A 193 -17.48 13.14 14.88
C LEU A 193 -16.21 13.83 14.38
N VAL A 194 -15.88 14.99 14.95
CA VAL A 194 -14.63 15.70 14.63
C VAL A 194 -13.42 14.87 15.02
N GLU A 195 -13.45 14.23 16.19
CA GLU A 195 -12.36 13.38 16.68
C GLU A 195 -12.16 12.13 15.81
N LYS A 196 -13.22 11.37 15.52
CA LYS A 196 -13.17 10.23 14.59
C LYS A 196 -12.69 10.64 13.21
N GLY A 197 -13.13 11.79 12.75
CA GLY A 197 -12.70 12.35 11.48
C GLY A 197 -11.21 12.67 11.43
N ARG A 198 -10.69 13.25 12.52
CA ARG A 198 -9.26 13.53 12.69
C ARG A 198 -8.44 12.22 12.71
N GLU A 199 -8.89 11.22 13.45
CA GLU A 199 -8.25 9.90 13.51
C GLU A 199 -8.21 9.23 12.13
N GLN A 200 -9.33 9.25 11.42
CA GLN A 200 -9.40 8.70 10.07
C GLN A 200 -8.46 9.45 9.11
N TYR A 201 -8.39 10.78 9.19
CA TYR A 201 -7.47 11.56 8.35
C TYR A 201 -6.00 11.27 8.66
N SER A 202 -5.66 11.11 9.94
CA SER A 202 -4.32 10.70 10.38
C SER A 202 -3.95 9.33 9.83
N HIS A 203 -4.83 8.33 9.98
CA HIS A 203 -4.63 6.98 9.47
C HIS A 203 -4.40 6.99 7.96
N ASP A 204 -5.22 7.74 7.23
CA ASP A 204 -5.16 7.86 5.79
C ASP A 204 -3.88 8.51 5.30
N THR A 205 -3.46 9.60 5.94
CA THR A 205 -2.19 10.26 5.66
C THR A 205 -1.01 9.30 5.84
N GLU A 206 -1.08 8.45 6.88
CA GLU A 206 -0.08 7.41 7.12
C GLU A 206 -0.10 6.33 6.03
N GLN A 207 -1.28 5.88 5.56
CA GLN A 207 -1.35 4.92 4.45
C GLN A 207 -0.72 5.47 3.16
N SER A 208 -0.93 6.75 2.86
CA SER A 208 -0.29 7.37 1.69
C SER A 208 1.21 7.51 1.82
N TYR A 209 1.70 7.88 3.01
CA TYR A 209 3.13 7.81 3.31
C TYR A 209 3.71 6.42 3.00
N ARG A 210 3.07 5.35 3.51
CA ARG A 210 3.51 3.98 3.27
C ARG A 210 3.52 3.60 1.80
N HIS A 211 2.52 4.03 1.03
CA HIS A 211 2.49 3.80 -0.43
C HIS A 211 3.67 4.48 -1.15
N ILE A 212 4.05 5.70 -0.75
CA ILE A 212 5.25 6.34 -1.30
C ILE A 212 6.52 5.55 -0.96
N VAL A 213 6.66 5.08 0.29
CA VAL A 213 7.81 4.26 0.71
C VAL A 213 7.91 2.97 -0.12
N VAL A 214 6.78 2.28 -0.34
CA VAL A 214 6.74 1.09 -1.18
C VAL A 214 7.10 1.44 -2.63
N ALA A 215 6.56 2.53 -3.19
CA ALA A 215 6.92 2.97 -4.54
C ALA A 215 8.42 3.23 -4.69
N GLN A 216 9.04 3.88 -3.70
CA GLN A 216 10.50 4.07 -3.65
C GLN A 216 11.26 2.73 -3.64
N ALA A 217 10.77 1.70 -2.94
CA ALA A 217 11.39 0.38 -2.98
C ALA A 217 11.35 -0.28 -4.38
N TYR A 218 10.23 -0.15 -5.11
CA TYR A 218 10.14 -0.59 -6.50
C TYR A 218 11.08 0.17 -7.42
N LEU A 219 11.20 1.49 -7.23
CA LEU A 219 12.10 2.32 -8.01
C LEU A 219 13.57 2.02 -7.74
N ALA A 220 13.93 1.73 -6.49
CA ALA A 220 15.28 1.30 -6.14
C ALA A 220 15.63 -0.04 -6.82
N ALA A 221 14.70 -0.99 -6.80
CA ALA A 221 14.88 -2.25 -7.52
C ALA A 221 14.97 -2.05 -9.05
N ALA A 222 14.20 -1.12 -9.61
CA ALA A 222 14.30 -0.76 -11.03
C ALA A 222 15.70 -0.18 -11.37
N GLU A 223 16.26 0.68 -10.50
CA GLU A 223 17.63 1.17 -10.68
C GLU A 223 18.67 0.04 -10.61
N GLU A 224 18.50 -0.93 -9.69
CA GLU A 224 19.37 -2.10 -9.56
C GLU A 224 19.32 -3.02 -10.80
N MET A 225 18.13 -3.22 -11.37
CA MET A 225 17.94 -3.97 -12.63
C MET A 225 18.53 -3.22 -13.83
N GLY A 226 18.67 -1.91 -13.72
CA GLY A 226 19.37 -1.04 -14.66
C GLY A 226 18.47 -0.43 -15.72
N GLY A 227 19.02 0.54 -16.46
CA GLY A 227 18.31 1.17 -17.58
C GLY A 227 17.42 2.36 -17.21
N VAL A 228 17.28 2.67 -15.93
CA VAL A 228 16.67 3.91 -15.40
C VAL A 228 17.54 4.52 -14.31
N LYS A 229 17.35 5.81 -14.05
CA LYS A 229 17.95 6.50 -12.90
C LYS A 229 16.93 7.48 -12.35
N ILE A 230 16.67 7.39 -11.06
CA ILE A 230 15.71 8.21 -10.34
C ILE A 230 16.47 9.28 -9.55
N SER A 231 15.90 10.47 -9.50
CA SER A 231 16.50 11.60 -8.79
C SER A 231 16.62 11.27 -7.29
N ALA A 232 17.83 11.42 -6.73
CA ALA A 232 18.14 10.97 -5.37
C ALA A 232 17.29 11.66 -4.29
N ASP A 233 16.87 12.90 -4.53
CA ASP A 233 15.95 13.64 -3.65
C ASP A 233 14.59 12.95 -3.53
N LEU A 234 14.12 12.30 -4.60
CA LEU A 234 12.87 11.54 -4.62
C LEU A 234 12.99 10.19 -3.91
N MET A 235 14.20 9.65 -3.81
CA MET A 235 14.50 8.36 -3.19
C MET A 235 14.89 8.47 -1.71
N ASN A 236 15.20 9.67 -1.23
CA ASN A 236 15.46 9.91 0.18
C ASN A 236 14.23 9.55 1.02
N ALA A 237 14.48 8.80 2.10
CA ALA A 237 13.48 8.59 3.14
C ALA A 237 13.05 9.94 3.72
N PHE A 238 11.78 10.02 4.11
CA PHE A 238 11.21 11.18 4.76
C PHE A 238 10.42 10.72 5.99
N GLU A 239 10.28 11.61 6.96
CA GLU A 239 9.76 11.26 8.27
C GLU A 239 8.25 10.96 8.20
N PRO A 240 7.76 9.93 8.91
CA PRO A 240 6.33 9.67 9.01
C PRO A 240 5.62 10.79 9.78
N LEU A 241 4.30 10.85 9.59
CA LEU A 241 3.44 11.77 10.34
C LEU A 241 3.61 11.54 11.85
N LYS A 242 3.91 12.62 12.59
CA LYS A 242 4.09 12.54 14.05
C LYS A 242 2.77 12.17 14.74
N PRO A 243 2.79 11.35 15.81
CA PRO A 243 1.58 11.05 16.58
C PRO A 243 0.96 12.32 17.20
N GLY A 244 -0.38 12.37 17.24
CA GLY A 244 -1.10 13.41 17.98
C GLY A 244 -1.09 14.82 17.36
N VAL A 245 -0.63 14.95 16.11
CA VAL A 245 -0.65 16.21 15.36
C VAL A 245 -2.06 16.76 15.16
N LYS A 246 -2.14 18.09 15.02
CA LYS A 246 -3.40 18.80 14.78
C LYS A 246 -3.83 18.66 13.33
N ALA A 247 -5.13 18.87 13.07
CA ALA A 247 -5.71 18.72 11.73
C ALA A 247 -5.01 19.56 10.65
N TYR A 248 -4.65 20.81 10.93
CA TYR A 248 -3.93 21.66 9.97
C TYR A 248 -2.50 21.18 9.73
N GLU A 249 -1.84 20.57 10.72
CA GLU A 249 -0.48 20.04 10.58
C GLU A 249 -0.47 18.77 9.73
N MET A 250 -1.52 17.94 9.86
CA MET A 250 -1.74 16.80 8.97
C MET A 250 -1.97 17.25 7.53
N ALA A 251 -2.79 18.29 7.32
CA ALA A 251 -3.05 18.84 5.99
C ALA A 251 -1.77 19.39 5.34
N ASN A 252 -1.00 20.19 6.09
CA ASN A 252 0.28 20.70 5.60
C ASN A 252 1.27 19.57 5.28
N TYR A 253 1.40 18.57 6.17
CA TYR A 253 2.25 17.41 5.90
C TYR A 253 1.80 16.67 4.63
N PHE A 254 0.49 16.47 4.47
CA PHE A 254 -0.05 15.79 3.30
C PHE A 254 0.29 16.54 2.01
N ASP A 255 0.08 17.86 1.96
CA ASP A 255 0.36 18.65 0.76
C ASP A 255 1.87 18.81 0.50
N ASP A 256 2.63 19.20 1.53
CA ASP A 256 4.04 19.57 1.41
C ASP A 256 4.97 18.35 1.23
N GLU A 257 4.65 17.21 1.86
CA GLU A 257 5.47 15.99 1.80
C GLU A 257 4.91 14.94 0.86
N ILE A 258 3.62 14.61 0.95
CA ILE A 258 3.03 13.51 0.16
C ILE A 258 2.71 13.95 -1.25
N THR A 259 1.84 14.96 -1.41
CA THR A 259 1.38 15.42 -2.73
C THR A 259 2.54 15.97 -3.57
N ALA A 260 3.40 16.80 -2.97
CA ALA A 260 4.57 17.33 -3.67
C ALA A 260 5.51 16.22 -4.17
N ARG A 261 5.76 15.19 -3.36
CA ARG A 261 6.62 14.06 -3.73
C ARG A 261 5.97 13.15 -4.75
N ALA A 262 4.69 12.82 -4.58
CA ALA A 262 3.93 12.02 -5.52
C ALA A 262 3.91 12.65 -6.91
N THR A 263 3.70 13.97 -7.00
CA THR A 263 3.71 14.72 -8.27
C THR A 263 5.04 14.57 -9.00
N LYS A 264 6.16 14.72 -8.27
CA LYS A 264 7.50 14.58 -8.86
C LYS A 264 7.80 13.13 -9.24
N LEU A 265 7.43 12.16 -8.40
CA LEU A 265 7.60 10.74 -8.68
C LEU A 265 6.83 10.32 -9.94
N LEU A 266 5.57 10.75 -10.11
CA LEU A 266 4.78 10.45 -11.31
C LEU A 266 5.46 10.99 -12.57
N ALA A 267 5.92 12.24 -12.54
CA ALA A 267 6.61 12.85 -13.67
C ALA A 267 7.90 12.10 -14.05
N GLU A 268 8.71 11.72 -13.06
CA GLU A 268 9.93 10.94 -13.27
C GLU A 268 9.61 9.54 -13.80
N ILE A 269 8.62 8.85 -13.20
CA ILE A 269 8.18 7.52 -13.64
C ILE A 269 7.73 7.55 -15.10
N ASP A 270 6.91 8.53 -15.50
CA ASP A 270 6.44 8.64 -16.87
C ASP A 270 7.57 8.92 -17.87
N ALA A 271 8.58 9.69 -17.46
CA ALA A 271 9.78 9.91 -18.26
C ALA A 271 10.58 8.61 -18.46
N GLN A 272 10.85 7.88 -17.36
CA GLN A 272 11.59 6.62 -17.40
C GLN A 272 10.83 5.54 -18.19
N ARG A 273 9.51 5.47 -18.05
CA ARG A 273 8.65 4.54 -18.80
C ARG A 273 8.82 4.70 -20.31
N LYS A 274 8.80 5.94 -20.81
CA LYS A 274 8.99 6.23 -22.24
C LYS A 274 10.36 5.75 -22.74
N VAL A 275 11.41 5.96 -21.93
CA VAL A 275 12.77 5.49 -22.24
C VAL A 275 12.81 3.96 -22.31
N LEU A 276 12.21 3.27 -21.35
CA LEU A 276 12.19 1.80 -21.30
C LEU A 276 11.42 1.18 -22.46
N ILE A 277 10.23 1.70 -22.78
CA ILE A 277 9.44 1.24 -23.94
C ILE A 277 10.25 1.42 -25.22
N GLY A 278 10.92 2.57 -25.39
CA GLY A 278 11.81 2.81 -26.52
C GLY A 278 12.91 1.74 -26.65
N LYS A 279 13.57 1.38 -25.55
CA LYS A 279 14.62 0.33 -25.52
C LYS A 279 14.08 -1.05 -25.87
N ILE A 280 12.90 -1.39 -25.35
CA ILE A 280 12.25 -2.68 -25.62
C ILE A 280 11.94 -2.80 -27.12
N GLN A 281 11.41 -1.73 -27.72
CA GLN A 281 11.01 -1.70 -29.13
C GLN A 281 12.19 -1.55 -30.11
N SER A 282 13.29 -0.91 -29.71
CA SER A 282 14.40 -0.60 -30.62
C SER A 282 15.36 -1.76 -30.90
N GLY A 283 15.32 -2.85 -30.13
CA GLY A 283 16.03 -4.11 -30.41
C GLY A 283 17.51 -3.93 -30.79
N SER A 284 18.27 -3.17 -29.99
CA SER A 284 19.71 -2.92 -30.19
C SER A 284 20.58 -3.91 -29.47
#